data_AF-A0A3D3ZC34-F1
#
_entry.id   AF-A0A3D3ZC34-F1
#
_cell.length_a   1.000
_cell.length_b   1.000
_cell.length_c   1.000
_cell.angle_alpha   90.00
_cell.angle_beta   90.00
_cell.angle_gamma   90.00
#
_symmetry.space_group_name_H-M   'P 1'
#
loop_
_entity.id
_entity.type
_entity.pdbx_description
1 polymer ?
#
loop_
_entity_poly.entity_id
_entity_poly.type
_entity_poly.pdbx_seq_one_letter_code
_entity_poly.pdbx_strand_id
1 'polypeptide(L)'
;LLENFRAEGNEKYCIAVLHGDPTRKDSPYCPITAQQVRDSGLQYLALGHIHKAGAFHAGGTLCAWPGCPMGRGWDETGEKGVCIVTVEDSASLRAVALDTIRFHELKADISSGAEAALEKILPPAGSRDFFRITLTGSGEADIPKLTQRFSAIPNLTLRDDTLPPLDIWGDTDADTLEGVYFRLLREAMESDPGSREEIQLAAEISRKLLEGREVTL
;
A
#
# COMPACT_ATOMS: atom_id res chain seq x y z
N LEU A 1 7.84 2.40 31.58
CA LEU A 1 6.52 2.75 32.20
C LEU A 1 6.01 1.70 33.17
N LEU A 2 6.15 0.40 32.88
CA LEU A 2 5.71 -0.70 33.76
C LEU A 2 6.85 -1.30 34.59
N GLU A 3 7.95 -0.57 34.76
CA GLU A 3 9.10 -1.09 35.51
C GLU A 3 8.73 -1.27 36.99
N ASN A 4 8.96 -2.48 37.52
CA ASN A 4 8.60 -2.89 38.88
C ASN A 4 7.10 -2.80 39.21
N PHE A 5 6.24 -2.57 38.23
CA PHE A 5 4.79 -2.62 38.43
C PHE A 5 4.31 -4.07 38.40
N ARG A 6 3.40 -4.39 39.32
CA ARG A 6 2.66 -5.65 39.33
C ARG A 6 1.23 -5.36 39.78
N ALA A 7 0.25 -5.89 39.07
CA ALA A 7 -1.13 -5.85 39.51
C ALA A 7 -1.25 -6.55 40.86
N GLU A 8 -1.80 -5.86 41.84
CA GLU A 8 -1.98 -6.37 43.20
C GLU A 8 -3.33 -7.08 43.35
N GLY A 9 -3.37 -8.12 44.20
CA GLY A 9 -4.63 -8.70 44.69
C GLY A 9 -5.19 -9.89 43.90
N ASN A 10 -6.44 -10.24 44.23
CA ASN A 10 -7.24 -11.31 43.62
C ASN A 10 -8.37 -10.72 42.75
N GLU A 11 -8.13 -9.54 42.16
CA GLU A 11 -9.15 -8.84 41.38
C GLU A 11 -9.52 -9.64 40.13
N LYS A 12 -10.81 -9.66 39.82
CA LYS A 12 -11.32 -10.42 38.67
C LYS A 12 -10.81 -9.88 37.33
N TYR A 13 -10.58 -8.57 37.24
CA TYR A 13 -10.14 -7.88 36.02
C TYR A 13 -8.98 -6.92 36.31
N CYS A 14 -7.80 -7.22 35.77
CA CYS A 14 -6.60 -6.40 35.88
C CYS A 14 -6.31 -5.71 34.53
N ILE A 15 -6.68 -4.43 34.42
CA ILE A 15 -6.57 -3.65 33.18
C ILE A 15 -5.73 -2.39 33.45
N ALA A 16 -4.85 -2.03 32.52
CA ALA A 16 -4.15 -0.74 32.55
C ALA A 16 -4.26 0.02 31.23
N VAL A 17 -4.09 1.34 31.30
CA VAL A 17 -4.08 2.24 30.16
C VAL A 17 -2.79 3.05 30.20
N LEU A 18 -1.99 2.99 29.14
CA LEU A 18 -0.72 3.72 29.04
C LEU A 18 -0.54 4.35 27.65
N HIS A 19 0.30 5.38 27.58
CA HIS A 19 0.73 5.99 26.32
C HIS A 19 2.24 5.79 26.15
N GLY A 20 2.64 4.91 25.22
CA GLY A 20 4.03 4.54 25.03
C GLY A 20 4.24 3.57 23.87
N ASP A 21 5.50 3.29 23.56
CA ASP A 21 5.89 2.48 22.41
C ASP A 21 6.19 1.02 22.82
N PRO A 22 5.34 0.05 22.45
CA PRO A 22 5.60 -1.37 22.69
C PRO A 22 6.45 -2.05 21.60
N THR A 23 6.73 -1.38 20.50
CA THR A 23 7.34 -1.98 19.29
C THR A 23 8.86 -1.90 19.32
N ARG A 24 9.43 -0.94 20.06
CA ARG A 24 10.86 -0.69 20.13
C ARG A 24 11.34 -0.56 21.56
N LYS A 25 12.24 -1.45 21.97
CA LYS A 25 12.81 -1.45 23.33
C LYS A 25 13.63 -0.18 23.61
N ASP A 26 14.30 0.35 22.60
CA ASP A 26 15.13 1.55 22.63
C ASP A 26 14.36 2.83 22.26
N SER A 27 13.03 2.76 22.17
CA SER A 27 12.22 3.91 21.77
C SER A 27 12.49 5.10 22.69
N PRO A 28 12.71 6.31 22.15
CA PRO A 28 12.77 7.52 22.97
C PRO A 28 11.39 7.88 23.55
N TYR A 29 10.32 7.21 23.10
CA TYR A 29 8.94 7.51 23.48
C TYR A 29 8.38 6.45 24.43
N CYS A 30 8.78 6.53 25.70
CA CYS A 30 8.21 5.73 26.79
C CYS A 30 8.12 4.22 26.45
N PRO A 31 9.26 3.53 26.25
CA PRO A 31 9.25 2.15 25.80
C PRO A 31 8.57 1.22 26.80
N ILE A 32 7.78 0.28 26.28
CA ILE A 32 7.09 -0.76 27.05
C ILE A 32 7.53 -2.11 26.49
N THR A 33 8.35 -2.84 27.24
CA THR A 33 8.87 -4.12 26.78
C THR A 33 7.87 -5.26 27.02
N ALA A 34 7.90 -6.28 26.17
CA ALA A 34 7.09 -7.49 26.38
C ALA A 34 7.38 -8.18 27.74
N GLN A 35 8.59 -8.01 28.30
CA GLN A 35 8.93 -8.52 29.63
C GLN A 35 8.19 -7.75 30.73
N GLN A 36 8.19 -6.41 30.68
CA GLN A 36 7.41 -5.60 31.62
C GLN A 36 5.91 -5.91 31.55
N VAL A 37 5.37 -6.15 30.36
CA VAL A 37 3.97 -6.57 30.21
C VAL A 37 3.72 -7.93 30.87
N ARG A 38 4.60 -8.91 30.66
CA ARG A 38 4.49 -10.23 31.31
C ARG A 38 4.53 -10.13 32.83
N ASP A 39 5.49 -9.37 33.35
CA ASP A 39 5.72 -9.27 34.80
C ASP A 39 4.64 -8.44 35.50
N SER A 40 3.91 -7.62 34.75
CA SER A 40 2.82 -6.79 35.27
C SER A 40 1.64 -7.59 35.80
N GLY A 41 1.42 -8.82 35.33
CA GLY A 41 0.25 -9.63 35.71
C GLY A 41 -1.10 -9.09 35.20
N LEU A 42 -1.10 -8.13 34.28
CA LEU A 42 -2.33 -7.59 33.69
C LEU A 42 -3.02 -8.63 32.78
N GLN A 43 -4.34 -8.57 32.67
CA GLN A 43 -5.09 -9.31 31.64
C GLN A 43 -5.15 -8.51 30.33
N TYR A 44 -5.27 -7.19 30.43
CA TYR A 44 -5.31 -6.30 29.27
C TYR A 44 -4.54 -5.01 29.50
N LEU A 45 -3.72 -4.63 28.52
CA LEU A 45 -3.01 -3.36 28.48
C LEU A 45 -3.46 -2.56 27.25
N ALA A 46 -4.28 -1.54 27.49
CA ALA A 46 -4.66 -0.57 26.48
C ALA A 46 -3.52 0.43 26.26
N LEU A 47 -3.03 0.51 25.04
CA LEU A 47 -1.96 1.41 24.64
C LEU A 47 -2.45 2.49 23.68
N GLY A 48 -1.78 3.63 23.72
CA GLY A 48 -1.77 4.65 22.68
C GLY A 48 -0.35 5.13 22.41
N HIS A 49 -0.15 5.87 21.31
CA HIS A 49 1.08 6.55 20.84
C HIS A 49 1.30 6.26 19.35
N ILE A 50 1.25 4.98 18.98
CA ILE A 50 1.46 4.51 17.60
C ILE A 50 0.17 4.68 16.80
N HIS A 51 0.24 5.34 15.65
CA HIS A 51 -0.92 5.62 14.80
C HIS A 51 -1.34 4.45 13.90
N LYS A 52 -0.44 3.49 13.67
CA LYS A 52 -0.77 2.21 13.05
C LYS A 52 -1.28 1.23 14.11
N ALA A 53 -2.50 0.75 13.94
CA ALA A 53 -3.12 -0.23 14.84
C ALA A 53 -2.24 -1.47 15.00
N GLY A 54 -2.25 -2.05 16.20
CA GLY A 54 -1.50 -3.25 16.48
C GLY A 54 -1.89 -3.87 17.81
N ALA A 55 -1.56 -5.14 17.95
CA ALA A 55 -1.75 -5.88 19.17
C ALA A 55 -0.75 -7.03 19.25
N PHE A 56 -0.44 -7.47 20.47
CA PHE A 56 0.34 -8.68 20.72
C PHE A 56 -0.03 -9.25 22.08
N HIS A 57 0.34 -10.53 22.29
CA HIS A 57 0.28 -11.15 23.59
C HIS A 57 1.66 -11.22 24.23
N ALA A 58 1.73 -10.91 25.52
CA ALA A 58 2.92 -11.09 26.33
C ALA A 58 2.53 -11.95 27.55
N GLY A 59 2.80 -13.25 27.47
CA GLY A 59 2.25 -14.21 28.43
C GLY A 59 0.72 -14.27 28.30
N GLY A 60 0.00 -14.13 29.42
CA GLY A 60 -1.47 -14.07 29.44
C GLY A 60 -2.06 -12.69 29.14
N THR A 61 -1.22 -11.64 29.05
CA THR A 61 -1.69 -10.27 28.83
C THR A 61 -1.90 -9.99 27.35
N LEU A 62 -3.10 -9.55 26.97
CA LEU A 62 -3.32 -8.91 25.67
C LEU A 62 -2.89 -7.45 25.76
N CYS A 63 -2.04 -7.02 24.83
CA CYS A 63 -1.65 -5.63 24.69
C CYS A 63 -2.11 -5.12 23.32
N ALA A 64 -2.83 -4.00 23.27
CA ALA A 64 -3.36 -3.47 22.02
C ALA A 64 -3.41 -1.94 21.99
N TRP A 65 -3.23 -1.38 20.80
CA TRP A 65 -3.44 0.03 20.50
C TRP A 65 -4.26 0.17 19.22
N PRO A 66 -5.31 1.00 19.22
CA PRO A 66 -6.21 1.12 18.08
C PRO A 66 -5.63 1.89 16.89
N GLY A 67 -4.49 2.56 17.07
CA GLY A 67 -3.97 3.51 16.09
C GLY A 67 -4.60 4.89 16.22
N CYS A 68 -4.51 5.70 15.17
CA CYS A 68 -5.24 6.96 15.08
C CYS A 68 -6.69 6.72 14.60
N PRO A 69 -7.67 7.50 15.08
CA PRO A 69 -9.07 7.37 14.66
C PRO A 69 -9.32 7.90 13.25
N MET A 70 -8.45 8.78 12.75
CA MET A 70 -8.44 9.33 11.39
C MET A 70 -6.99 9.57 10.97
N GLY A 71 -6.63 9.22 9.73
CA GLY A 71 -5.31 9.46 9.19
C GLY A 71 -5.10 10.96 8.92
N ARG A 72 -3.88 11.43 9.13
CA ARG A 72 -3.51 12.84 8.94
C ARG A 72 -2.82 13.13 7.61
N GLY A 73 -2.49 12.09 6.87
CA GLY A 73 -1.73 12.21 5.64
C GLY A 73 -1.41 10.87 5.00
N TRP A 74 -0.50 10.97 4.04
CA TRP A 74 -0.04 9.93 3.15
C TRP A 74 0.78 8.81 3.80
N ASP A 75 1.27 9.02 5.02
CA ASP A 75 1.93 8.05 5.87
C ASP A 75 0.95 7.28 6.78
N GLU A 76 -0.33 7.69 6.80
CA GLU A 76 -1.40 7.14 7.62
C GLU A 76 -2.59 6.69 6.76
N THR A 77 -2.33 5.97 5.67
CA THR A 77 -3.36 5.49 4.72
C THR A 77 -4.23 4.36 5.29
N GLY A 78 -5.31 4.07 4.55
CA GLY A 78 -6.19 2.92 4.81
C GLY A 78 -7.22 3.16 5.91
N GLU A 79 -7.87 2.06 6.31
CA GLU A 79 -8.93 2.07 7.31
C GLU A 79 -8.42 2.45 8.69
N LYS A 80 -9.19 3.28 9.39
CA LYS A 80 -8.96 3.73 10.76
C LYS A 80 -10.12 3.33 11.65
N GLY A 81 -9.85 3.17 12.92
CA GLY A 81 -10.80 2.51 13.80
C GLY A 81 -10.52 2.66 15.27
N VAL A 82 -11.34 1.95 16.03
CA VAL A 82 -11.19 1.70 17.45
C VAL A 82 -11.14 0.19 17.69
N CYS A 83 -10.74 -0.21 18.88
CA CYS A 83 -10.79 -1.60 19.31
C CYS A 83 -11.87 -1.75 20.38
N ILE A 84 -12.75 -2.75 20.21
CA ILE A 84 -13.61 -3.24 21.28
C ILE A 84 -12.91 -4.43 21.90
N VAL A 85 -12.66 -4.35 23.21
CA VAL A 85 -11.98 -5.40 23.96
C VAL A 85 -12.94 -5.99 24.97
N THR A 86 -13.08 -7.31 24.93
CA THR A 86 -13.85 -8.10 25.89
C THR A 86 -12.87 -8.78 26.82
N VAL A 87 -13.00 -8.54 28.13
CA VAL A 87 -12.16 -9.16 29.16
C VAL A 87 -13.00 -10.13 29.98
N GLU A 88 -12.71 -11.42 29.84
CA GLU A 88 -13.28 -12.51 30.63
C GLU A 88 -12.13 -13.24 31.34
N ASP A 89 -12.04 -14.57 31.21
CA ASP A 89 -10.87 -15.35 31.63
C ASP A 89 -9.62 -14.98 30.82
N SER A 90 -9.83 -14.58 29.56
CA SER A 90 -8.82 -13.97 28.69
C SER A 90 -9.39 -12.72 28.02
N ALA A 91 -8.49 -11.83 27.57
CA ALA A 91 -8.87 -10.66 26.82
C ALA A 91 -8.88 -10.97 25.31
N SER A 92 -9.92 -10.53 24.62
CA SER A 92 -10.07 -10.65 23.16
C SER A 92 -10.38 -9.30 22.55
N LEU A 93 -9.93 -9.10 21.30
CA LEU A 93 -10.03 -7.82 20.60
C LEU A 93 -10.81 -7.98 19.29
N ARG A 94 -11.71 -7.02 19.06
CA ARG A 94 -12.39 -6.81 17.78
C ARG A 94 -12.12 -5.40 17.28
N ALA A 95 -11.50 -5.29 16.10
CA ALA A 95 -11.35 -4.00 15.43
C ALA A 95 -12.71 -3.52 14.90
N VAL A 96 -12.95 -2.20 14.99
CA VAL A 96 -14.15 -1.54 14.48
C VAL A 96 -13.70 -0.35 13.65
N ALA A 97 -14.00 -0.41 12.35
CA ALA A 97 -13.80 0.69 11.43
C ALA A 97 -14.65 1.90 11.84
N LEU A 98 -14.07 3.09 11.79
CA LEU A 98 -14.80 4.34 11.87
C LEU A 98 -15.08 4.85 10.46
N ASP A 99 -16.25 5.47 10.27
CA ASP A 99 -16.56 6.25 9.06
C ASP A 99 -15.88 7.63 9.13
N THR A 100 -14.56 7.62 8.95
CA THR A 100 -13.73 8.82 8.84
C THR A 100 -13.17 8.94 7.44
N ILE A 101 -12.71 10.16 7.11
CA ILE A 101 -11.99 10.43 5.87
C ILE A 101 -10.73 9.56 5.81
N ARG A 102 -10.52 8.92 4.65
CA ARG A 102 -9.39 8.02 4.40
C ARG A 102 -8.44 8.61 3.36
N PHE A 103 -7.17 8.19 3.44
CA PHE A 103 -6.17 8.43 2.41
C PHE A 103 -5.93 7.14 1.65
N HIS A 104 -6.11 7.19 0.33
CA HIS A 104 -5.88 6.10 -0.60
C HIS A 104 -4.69 6.42 -1.50
N GLU A 105 -3.72 5.51 -1.54
CA GLU A 105 -2.60 5.57 -2.46
C GLU A 105 -2.66 4.37 -3.39
N LEU A 106 -2.94 4.65 -4.67
CA LEU A 106 -3.21 3.64 -5.67
C LEU A 106 -2.30 3.85 -6.88
N LYS A 107 -2.14 2.79 -7.67
CA LYS A 107 -1.46 2.84 -8.97
C LYS A 107 -2.48 2.56 -10.08
N ALA A 108 -2.35 3.25 -11.20
CA ALA A 108 -3.14 3.00 -12.40
C ALA A 108 -2.18 2.73 -13.57
N ASP A 109 -2.27 1.54 -14.16
CA ASP A 109 -1.56 1.26 -15.41
C ASP A 109 -2.34 1.90 -16.57
N ILE A 110 -1.71 2.87 -17.25
CA ILE A 110 -2.33 3.62 -18.33
C ILE A 110 -2.01 3.06 -19.73
N SER A 111 -1.35 1.91 -19.83
CA SER A 111 -0.92 1.33 -21.11
C SER A 111 -2.10 1.05 -22.07
N SER A 112 -3.31 0.87 -21.53
CA SER A 112 -4.56 0.72 -22.31
C SER A 112 -5.40 2.00 -22.39
N GLY A 113 -4.87 3.15 -21.95
CA GLY A 113 -5.56 4.44 -21.89
C GLY A 113 -5.77 4.96 -20.47
N ALA A 114 -5.34 6.20 -20.22
CA ALA A 114 -5.34 6.82 -18.89
C ALA A 114 -6.75 7.05 -18.31
N GLU A 115 -7.72 7.52 -19.11
CA GLU A 115 -9.08 7.76 -18.64
C GLU A 115 -9.76 6.45 -18.20
N ALA A 116 -9.68 5.40 -19.02
CA ALA A 116 -10.26 4.10 -18.71
C ALA A 116 -9.59 3.44 -17.48
N ALA A 117 -8.28 3.64 -17.28
CA ALA A 117 -7.57 3.16 -16.10
C ALA A 117 -8.05 3.86 -14.83
N LEU A 118 -8.21 5.18 -14.89
CA LEU A 118 -8.70 5.99 -13.78
C LEU A 118 -10.16 5.67 -13.42
N GLU A 119 -11.05 5.55 -14.40
CA GLU A 119 -12.47 5.22 -14.19
C GLU A 119 -12.69 3.89 -13.46
N LYS A 120 -11.76 2.93 -13.59
CA LYS A 120 -11.84 1.62 -12.90
C LYS A 120 -11.55 1.69 -11.41
N ILE A 121 -10.73 2.64 -10.98
CA ILE A 121 -10.20 2.68 -9.60
C ILE A 121 -10.69 3.88 -8.79
N LEU A 122 -11.15 4.93 -9.48
CA LEU A 122 -11.66 6.12 -8.84
C LEU A 122 -13.02 5.83 -8.18
N PRO A 123 -13.30 6.44 -7.02
CA PRO A 123 -14.58 6.26 -6.35
C PRO A 123 -15.71 6.92 -7.16
N PRO A 124 -16.98 6.59 -6.85
CA PRO A 124 -18.11 7.38 -7.32
C PRO A 124 -18.01 8.84 -6.84
N ALA A 125 -18.68 9.74 -7.57
CA ALA A 125 -18.78 11.15 -7.19
C ALA A 125 -19.34 11.30 -5.76
N GLY A 126 -18.76 12.20 -4.97
CA GLY A 126 -19.19 12.50 -3.60
C GLY A 126 -18.38 11.83 -2.48
N SER A 127 -17.33 11.06 -2.79
CA SER A 127 -16.38 10.62 -1.78
C SER A 127 -15.73 11.81 -1.07
N ARG A 128 -15.50 11.69 0.25
CA ARG A 128 -14.78 12.69 1.06
C ARG A 128 -13.29 12.36 1.21
N ASP A 129 -12.89 11.19 0.73
CA ASP A 129 -11.55 10.65 0.91
C ASP A 129 -10.53 11.37 0.02
N PHE A 130 -9.26 11.25 0.41
CA PHE A 130 -8.12 11.74 -0.35
C PHE A 130 -7.57 10.61 -1.23
N PHE A 131 -7.41 10.88 -2.52
CA PHE A 131 -6.89 9.92 -3.47
C PHE A 131 -5.59 10.44 -4.07
N ARG A 132 -4.55 9.63 -4.00
CA ARG A 132 -3.32 9.85 -4.75
C ARG A 132 -3.11 8.68 -5.68
N ILE A 133 -3.25 8.95 -6.97
CA ILE A 133 -3.07 7.96 -8.01
C ILE A 133 -1.74 8.20 -8.69
N THR A 134 -0.89 7.19 -8.69
CA THR A 134 0.34 7.19 -9.47
C THR A 134 0.06 6.49 -10.80
N LEU A 135 0.14 7.22 -11.89
CA LEU A 135 0.00 6.70 -13.24
C LEU A 135 1.29 5.98 -13.60
N THR A 136 1.16 4.76 -14.11
CA THR A 136 2.27 3.84 -14.40
C THR A 136 2.03 3.17 -15.76
N GLY A 137 2.98 2.36 -16.20
CA GLY A 137 2.90 1.73 -17.52
C GLY A 137 3.44 2.64 -18.62
N SER A 138 3.09 2.34 -19.86
CA SER A 138 3.66 3.00 -21.04
C SER A 138 2.66 3.98 -21.67
N GLY A 139 3.00 5.25 -21.79
CA GLY A 139 2.14 6.24 -22.44
C GLY A 139 2.31 7.66 -21.89
N GLU A 140 1.60 8.62 -22.51
CA GLU A 140 1.60 10.02 -22.10
C GLU A 140 0.50 10.28 -21.07
N ALA A 141 0.91 10.68 -19.86
CA ALA A 141 0.01 11.16 -18.82
C ALA A 141 -0.12 12.69 -18.92
N ASP A 142 -1.10 13.19 -19.69
CA ASP A 142 -1.49 14.60 -19.64
C ASP A 142 -2.22 14.88 -18.30
N ILE A 143 -1.44 15.10 -17.24
CA ILE A 143 -1.94 15.33 -15.88
C ILE A 143 -2.93 16.51 -15.86
N PRO A 144 -2.67 17.69 -16.45
CA PRO A 144 -3.64 18.78 -16.50
C PRO A 144 -4.99 18.37 -17.11
N LYS A 145 -4.99 17.68 -18.25
CA LYS A 145 -6.22 17.22 -18.90
C LYS A 145 -6.96 16.21 -18.03
N LEU A 146 -6.26 15.25 -17.43
CA LEU A 146 -6.87 14.25 -16.55
C LEU A 146 -7.44 14.89 -15.28
N THR A 147 -6.71 15.82 -14.65
CA THR A 147 -7.20 16.58 -13.50
C THR A 147 -8.45 17.38 -13.84
N GLN A 148 -8.51 18.00 -15.03
CA GLN A 148 -9.72 18.68 -15.50
C GLN A 148 -10.88 17.70 -15.74
N ARG A 149 -10.60 16.55 -16.38
CA ARG A 149 -11.61 15.52 -16.70
C ARG A 149 -12.27 14.91 -15.45
N PHE A 150 -11.49 14.73 -14.39
CA PHE A 150 -11.92 14.13 -13.11
C PHE A 150 -12.13 15.17 -12.00
N SER A 151 -12.40 16.43 -12.36
CA SER A 151 -12.56 17.54 -11.40
C SER A 151 -13.74 17.38 -10.43
N ALA A 152 -14.69 16.49 -10.72
CA ALA A 152 -15.81 16.17 -9.84
C ALA A 152 -15.40 15.33 -8.62
N ILE A 153 -14.18 14.76 -8.62
CA ILE A 153 -13.64 13.98 -7.51
C ILE A 153 -12.84 14.94 -6.63
N PRO A 154 -13.32 15.27 -5.42
CA PRO A 154 -12.58 16.12 -4.51
C PRO A 154 -11.30 15.39 -4.05
N ASN A 155 -10.29 16.16 -3.66
CA ASN A 155 -9.06 15.64 -3.05
C ASN A 155 -8.27 14.61 -3.90
N LEU A 156 -8.41 14.66 -5.23
CA LEU A 156 -7.65 13.83 -6.16
C LEU A 156 -6.29 14.48 -6.49
N THR A 157 -5.21 13.73 -6.27
CA THR A 157 -3.85 14.06 -6.72
C THR A 157 -3.39 13.00 -7.71
N LEU A 158 -3.00 13.43 -8.91
CA LEU A 158 -2.37 12.56 -9.89
C LEU A 158 -0.86 12.76 -9.87
N ARG A 159 -0.11 11.67 -9.98
CA ARG A 159 1.35 11.65 -10.16
C ARG A 159 1.67 10.89 -11.43
N ASP A 160 2.69 11.35 -12.12
CA ASP A 160 3.21 10.70 -13.31
C ASP A 160 4.47 9.90 -12.94
N ASP A 161 4.40 8.60 -13.15
CA ASP A 161 5.51 7.63 -13.08
C ASP A 161 5.42 6.72 -14.32
N THR A 162 4.95 7.26 -15.45
CA THR A 162 4.85 6.52 -16.71
C THR A 162 6.18 6.48 -17.43
N LEU A 163 6.30 5.48 -18.28
CA LEU A 163 7.41 5.35 -19.20
C LEU A 163 6.98 5.82 -20.60
N PRO A 164 7.90 6.37 -21.40
CA PRO A 164 7.63 6.66 -22.81
C PRO A 164 7.11 5.41 -23.55
N PRO A 165 6.24 5.58 -24.56
CA PRO A 165 5.86 4.52 -25.48
C PRO A 165 7.07 3.72 -25.96
N LEU A 166 6.97 2.39 -25.97
CA LEU A 166 8.02 1.53 -26.52
C LEU A 166 8.11 1.71 -28.03
N ASP A 167 9.30 2.09 -28.52
CA ASP A 167 9.65 1.90 -29.92
C ASP A 167 10.20 0.48 -30.12
N ILE A 168 9.28 -0.47 -30.28
CA ILE A 168 9.60 -1.90 -30.44
C ILE A 168 10.61 -2.12 -31.58
N TRP A 169 10.46 -1.33 -32.64
CA TRP A 169 11.10 -1.49 -33.93
C TRP A 169 12.22 -0.48 -34.18
N GLY A 170 12.54 0.36 -33.19
CA GLY A 170 13.64 1.30 -33.21
C GLY A 170 14.98 0.62 -33.45
N ASP A 171 15.90 1.32 -34.12
CA ASP A 171 17.28 0.88 -34.38
C ASP A 171 17.42 -0.49 -35.10
N THR A 172 16.37 -0.97 -35.76
CA THR A 172 16.43 -2.26 -36.50
C THR A 172 17.45 -2.25 -37.65
N ASP A 173 17.75 -1.06 -38.18
CA ASP A 173 18.75 -0.86 -39.23
C ASP A 173 20.18 -0.72 -38.68
N ALA A 174 20.36 -0.68 -37.36
CA ALA A 174 21.68 -0.61 -36.75
C ALA A 174 22.45 -1.93 -36.95
N ASP A 175 23.76 -1.83 -37.16
CA ASP A 175 24.66 -2.98 -37.23
C ASP A 175 25.07 -3.45 -35.83
N THR A 176 24.07 -3.89 -35.06
CA THR A 176 24.21 -4.37 -33.68
C THR A 176 23.47 -5.71 -33.52
N LEU A 177 23.81 -6.47 -32.47
CA LEU A 177 23.09 -7.72 -32.15
C LEU A 177 21.58 -7.47 -31.93
N GLU A 178 21.25 -6.35 -31.29
CA GLU A 178 19.87 -5.91 -31.09
C GLU A 178 19.18 -5.60 -32.43
N GLY A 179 19.82 -4.81 -33.30
CA GLY A 179 19.28 -4.48 -34.62
C GLY A 179 19.04 -5.73 -35.48
N VAL A 180 20.00 -6.66 -35.51
CA VAL A 180 19.86 -7.95 -36.21
C VAL A 180 18.71 -8.78 -35.63
N TYR A 181 18.59 -8.86 -34.29
CA TYR A 181 17.53 -9.61 -33.63
C TYR A 181 16.12 -9.08 -34.02
N PHE A 182 15.89 -7.77 -33.91
CA PHE A 182 14.59 -7.18 -34.28
C PHE A 182 14.31 -7.26 -35.79
N ARG A 183 15.33 -7.27 -36.65
CA ARG A 183 15.17 -7.47 -38.09
C ARG A 183 14.67 -8.88 -38.40
N LEU A 184 15.27 -9.89 -37.77
CA LEU A 184 14.85 -11.29 -37.92
C LEU A 184 13.41 -11.51 -37.44
N LEU A 185 13.01 -10.88 -36.32
CA LEU A 185 11.62 -10.93 -35.87
C LEU A 185 10.68 -10.30 -36.90
N ARG A 186 11.04 -9.15 -37.48
CA ARG A 186 10.22 -8.49 -38.51
C ARG A 186 10.07 -9.33 -39.77
N GLU A 187 11.17 -9.89 -40.29
CA GLU A 187 11.17 -10.77 -41.45
C GLU A 187 10.34 -12.05 -41.21
N ALA A 188 10.44 -12.63 -40.00
CA ALA A 188 9.63 -13.79 -39.61
C ALA A 188 8.14 -13.44 -39.55
N MET A 189 7.79 -12.27 -39.03
CA MET A 189 6.41 -11.78 -38.95
C MET A 189 5.78 -11.57 -40.33
N GLU A 190 6.57 -11.15 -41.33
CA GLU A 190 6.14 -11.01 -42.71
C GLU A 190 6.00 -12.37 -43.43
N SER A 191 6.84 -13.34 -43.07
CA SER A 191 6.90 -14.65 -43.72
C SER A 191 5.85 -15.64 -43.22
N ASP A 192 5.40 -15.52 -41.97
CA ASP A 192 4.36 -16.37 -41.37
C ASP A 192 3.30 -15.53 -40.62
N PRO A 193 2.19 -15.16 -41.28
CA PRO A 193 1.10 -14.42 -40.65
C PRO A 193 0.45 -15.15 -39.46
N GLY A 194 0.56 -16.50 -39.39
CA GLY A 194 -0.02 -17.30 -38.31
C GLY A 194 0.68 -17.09 -36.96
N SER A 195 1.96 -16.70 -36.97
CA SER A 195 2.75 -16.44 -35.77
C SER A 195 2.90 -14.95 -35.44
N ARG A 196 2.17 -14.07 -36.14
CA ARG A 196 2.33 -12.61 -36.01
C ARG A 196 2.13 -12.11 -34.57
N GLU A 197 1.11 -12.60 -33.87
CA GLU A 197 0.83 -12.18 -32.49
C GLU A 197 1.92 -12.63 -31.52
N GLU A 198 2.42 -13.86 -31.67
CA GLU A 198 3.51 -14.40 -30.85
C GLU A 198 4.82 -13.64 -31.08
N ILE A 199 5.14 -13.33 -32.35
CA ILE A 199 6.35 -12.58 -32.72
C ILE A 199 6.26 -11.13 -32.23
N GLN A 200 5.09 -10.50 -32.34
CA GLN A 200 4.84 -9.16 -31.81
C GLN A 200 5.04 -9.13 -30.29
N LEU A 201 4.47 -10.11 -29.57
CA LEU A 201 4.65 -10.24 -28.12
C LEU A 201 6.12 -10.49 -27.75
N ALA A 202 6.82 -11.35 -28.49
CA ALA A 202 8.24 -11.61 -28.28
C ALA A 202 9.09 -10.35 -28.49
N ALA A 203 8.77 -9.54 -29.51
CA ALA A 203 9.44 -8.26 -29.77
C ALA A 203 9.19 -7.26 -28.63
N GLU A 204 7.95 -7.14 -28.15
CA GLU A 204 7.58 -6.26 -27.03
C GLU A 204 8.30 -6.64 -25.73
N ILE A 205 8.29 -7.92 -25.37
CA ILE A 205 8.98 -8.43 -24.19
C ILE A 205 10.49 -8.15 -24.30
N SER A 206 11.08 -8.45 -25.45
CA SER A 206 12.51 -8.27 -25.67
C SER A 206 12.91 -6.80 -25.56
N ARG A 207 12.12 -5.88 -26.13
CA ARG A 207 12.40 -4.44 -26.02
C ARG A 207 12.28 -3.95 -24.59
N LYS A 208 11.24 -4.39 -23.85
CA LYS A 208 11.08 -4.06 -22.42
C LYS A 208 12.32 -4.49 -21.62
N LEU A 209 12.79 -5.71 -21.82
CA LEU A 209 13.97 -6.24 -21.12
C LEU A 209 15.25 -5.47 -21.46
N LEU A 210 15.45 -5.11 -22.73
CA LEU A 210 16.62 -4.35 -23.19
C LEU A 210 16.67 -2.93 -22.62
N GLU A 211 15.50 -2.29 -22.43
CA GLU A 211 15.39 -0.99 -21.76
C GLU A 211 15.38 -1.10 -20.21
N GLY A 212 15.55 -2.29 -19.65
CA GLY A 212 15.55 -2.53 -18.20
C GLY A 212 14.17 -2.42 -17.54
N ARG A 213 13.09 -2.51 -18.32
CA ARG A 213 11.71 -2.49 -17.82
C ARG A 213 11.31 -3.88 -17.31
N GLU A 214 10.52 -3.93 -16.23
CA GLU A 214 9.94 -5.18 -15.75
C GLU A 214 8.93 -5.74 -16.76
N VAL A 215 8.90 -7.07 -16.88
CA VAL A 215 7.93 -7.81 -17.70
C VAL A 215 7.16 -8.75 -16.80
N THR A 216 5.84 -8.54 -16.75
CA THR A 216 4.89 -9.48 -16.11
C THR A 216 4.29 -10.34 -17.22
N LEU A 217 4.50 -11.66 -17.14
CA LEU A 217 3.95 -12.65 -18.08
C LEU A 217 2.61 -13.20 -17.57
#